data_AF-A0A662I3W0-F1
#
_entry.id   AF-A0A662I3W0-F1
#
_cell.length_a   1.000
_cell.length_b   1.000
_cell.length_c   1.000
_cell.angle_alpha   90.00
_cell.angle_beta   90.00
_cell.angle_gamma   90.00
#
_symmetry.space_group_name_H-M   'P 1'
#
loop_
_entity.id
_entity.type
_entity.pdbx_description
1 polymer ?
#
loop_
_entity_poly.entity_id
_entity_poly.type
_entity_poly.pdbx_seq_one_letter_code
_entity_poly.pdbx_strand_id
1 'polypeptide(L)'
;MAARAVRVLRVTCPACGEVCEVQLDEETLAAARSSPTGLAGVADFHGDHILVLYIDADGRDRGVRVYRALQRWEVIRVNPSFLSYMSEIRGFRVSAGSVVECFQDSPR
;
A
#
# COMPACT_ATOMS: atom_id res chain seq x y z
N MET A 1 23.97 -3.95 5.16
CA MET A 1 24.02 -5.21 4.38
C MET A 1 22.79 -5.23 3.50
N ALA A 2 22.92 -5.43 2.19
CA ALA A 2 21.75 -5.55 1.31
C ALA A 2 21.04 -6.88 1.62
N ALA A 3 19.72 -6.86 1.80
CA ALA A 3 18.93 -8.06 1.98
C ALA A 3 19.06 -8.94 0.73
N ARG A 4 19.29 -10.24 0.91
CA ARG A 4 19.43 -11.20 -0.19
C ARG A 4 18.04 -11.54 -0.72
N ALA A 5 17.81 -11.31 -2.02
CA ALA A 5 16.57 -11.72 -2.67
C ALA A 5 16.42 -13.25 -2.62
N VAL A 6 15.27 -13.70 -2.13
CA VAL A 6 14.85 -15.10 -2.05
C VAL A 6 14.07 -15.50 -3.31
N ARG A 7 13.32 -14.55 -3.88
CA ARG A 7 12.51 -14.76 -5.08
C ARG A 7 12.34 -13.45 -5.84
N VAL A 8 12.14 -13.55 -7.17
CA VAL A 8 11.73 -12.43 -8.02
C VAL A 8 10.39 -12.76 -8.65
N LEU A 9 9.44 -11.84 -8.55
CA LEU A 9 8.15 -11.92 -9.21
C LEU A 9 8.08 -10.89 -10.33
N ARG A 10 7.42 -11.26 -11.43
CA ARG A 10 7.10 -10.38 -12.54
C ARG A 10 5.60 -10.15 -12.56
N VAL A 11 5.18 -8.90 -12.46
CA VAL A 11 3.77 -8.52 -12.49
C VAL A 11 3.57 -7.34 -13.42
N THR A 12 2.42 -7.29 -14.08
CA THR A 12 2.04 -6.14 -14.91
C THR A 12 1.12 -5.23 -14.10
N CYS A 13 1.46 -3.95 -14.00
CA CYS A 13 0.62 -2.97 -13.36
C CYS A 13 -0.70 -2.82 -14.14
N PRO A 14 -1.86 -3.04 -13.51
CA PRO A 14 -3.14 -2.93 -14.21
C PRO A 14 -3.53 -1.48 -14.54
N ALA A 15 -2.85 -0.48 -13.98
CA ALA A 15 -3.13 0.94 -14.22
C ALA A 15 -2.34 1.51 -15.42
N CYS A 16 -1.02 1.30 -15.47
CA CYS A 16 -0.16 1.85 -16.53
C CYS A 16 0.37 0.80 -17.53
N GLY A 17 0.21 -0.50 -17.25
CA GLY A 17 0.74 -1.58 -18.09
C GLY A 17 2.24 -1.84 -17.93
N GLU A 18 2.94 -1.13 -17.03
CA GLU A 18 4.36 -1.36 -16.75
C GLU A 18 4.60 -2.76 -16.18
N VAL A 19 5.70 -3.40 -16.59
CA VAL A 19 6.12 -4.71 -16.07
C VAL A 19 7.11 -4.48 -14.94
N CYS A 20 6.70 -4.82 -13.72
CA CYS A 20 7.47 -4.63 -12.50
C CYS A 20 8.17 -5.94 -12.13
N GLU A 21 9.45 -5.84 -11.75
CA GLU A 21 10.21 -6.93 -11.16
C GLU A 21 10.36 -6.70 -9.66
N VAL A 22 9.61 -7.48 -8.88
CA VAL A 22 9.54 -7.32 -7.42
C VAL A 22 10.40 -8.38 -6.76
N GLN A 23 11.44 -7.93 -6.06
CA GLN A 23 12.31 -8.80 -5.29
C GLN A 23 11.72 -9.02 -3.91
N LEU A 24 11.53 -10.30 -3.56
CA LEU A 24 11.10 -10.72 -2.25
C LEU A 24 12.32 -11.17 -1.47
N ASP A 25 12.53 -10.60 -0.30
CA ASP A 25 13.55 -11.00 0.66
C ASP A 25 12.95 -11.79 1.82
N GLU A 26 13.81 -12.26 2.72
CA GLU A 26 13.38 -13.03 3.89
C GLU A 26 12.53 -12.19 4.85
N GLU A 27 12.76 -10.87 4.90
CA GLU A 27 11.98 -9.95 5.72
C GLU A 27 10.52 -9.89 5.23
N THR A 28 10.31 -9.83 3.92
CA THR A 28 8.97 -9.87 3.32
C THR A 28 8.22 -11.14 3.70
N LEU A 29 8.88 -12.30 3.63
CA LEU A 29 8.27 -13.58 3.99
C LEU A 29 8.00 -13.68 5.50
N ALA A 30 8.90 -13.15 6.33
CA ALA A 30 8.70 -13.08 7.77
C ALA A 30 7.54 -12.15 8.15
N ALA A 31 7.40 -11.02 7.45
CA ALA A 31 6.26 -10.11 7.60
C ALA A 31 4.94 -10.81 7.24
N ALA A 32 4.90 -11.57 6.14
CA ALA A 32 3.71 -12.33 5.77
C ALA A 32 3.36 -13.41 6.80
N ARG A 33 4.35 -14.15 7.32
CA ARG A 33 4.17 -15.18 8.37
C ARG A 33 3.65 -14.62 9.69
N SER A 34 4.08 -13.41 10.06
CA SER A 34 3.70 -12.76 11.32
C SER A 34 2.41 -11.92 11.21
N SER A 35 1.96 -11.65 9.99
CA SER A 35 0.72 -10.92 9.73
C SER A 35 -0.51 -11.78 10.07
N PRO A 36 -1.51 -11.24 10.79
CA PRO A 36 -2.76 -11.96 11.08
C PRO A 36 -3.52 -12.43 9.83
N THR A 37 -3.32 -11.75 8.69
CA THR A 37 -3.93 -12.13 7.41
C THR A 37 -3.09 -13.14 6.61
N GLY A 38 -1.87 -13.45 7.08
CA GLY A 38 -0.90 -14.28 6.35
C GLY A 38 -0.28 -13.61 5.13
N LEU A 39 -0.42 -12.27 5.00
CA LEU A 39 0.01 -11.49 3.85
C LEU A 39 0.94 -10.35 4.24
N ALA A 40 1.94 -10.09 3.38
CA ALA A 40 2.73 -8.87 3.34
C ALA A 40 2.40 -8.08 2.06
N GLY A 41 2.38 -6.75 2.15
CA GLY A 41 2.26 -5.88 0.99
C GLY A 41 3.64 -5.37 0.57
N VAL A 42 4.01 -5.57 -0.69
CA VAL A 42 5.21 -4.97 -1.30
C VAL A 42 4.75 -3.86 -2.24
N ALA A 43 5.24 -2.64 -2.02
CA ALA A 43 4.84 -1.47 -2.77
C ALA A 43 5.89 -1.08 -3.82
N ASP A 44 5.42 -0.80 -5.04
CA ASP A 44 6.19 -0.25 -6.14
C ASP A 44 5.56 1.07 -6.60
N PHE A 45 6.36 2.13 -6.72
CA PHE A 45 5.87 3.49 -6.93
C PHE A 45 6.12 3.95 -8.36
N HIS A 46 5.06 4.32 -9.08
CA HIS A 46 5.11 4.69 -10.50
C HIS A 46 4.96 6.20 -10.74
N GLY A 47 5.03 7.01 -9.67
CA GLY A 47 4.92 8.47 -9.73
C GLY A 47 3.55 9.00 -9.31
N ASP A 48 2.49 8.60 -10.01
CA ASP A 48 1.10 9.03 -9.72
C ASP A 48 0.24 7.93 -9.06
N HIS A 49 0.75 6.70 -9.02
CA HIS A 49 0.14 5.59 -8.29
C HIS A 49 1.18 4.65 -7.67
N ILE A 50 0.71 3.85 -6.73
CA ILE A 50 1.46 2.80 -6.03
C ILE A 50 0.80 1.47 -6.36
N LEU A 51 1.56 0.57 -6.97
CA LEU A 51 1.20 -0.82 -7.13
C LEU A 51 1.59 -1.57 -5.85
N VAL A 52 0.62 -2.20 -5.20
CA VAL A 52 0.86 -3.05 -4.02
C VAL A 52 0.60 -4.50 -4.40
N LEU A 53 1.63 -5.34 -4.30
CA LEU A 53 1.55 -6.78 -4.47
C LEU A 53 1.35 -7.42 -3.09
N TYR A 54 0.36 -8.29 -2.97
CA TYR A 54 0.14 -9.05 -1.74
C TYR A 54 0.82 -10.42 -1.85
N ILE A 55 1.73 -10.67 -0.93
CA ILE A 55 2.60 -11.84 -0.92
C ILE A 55 2.29 -12.68 0.30
N ASP A 56 2.09 -13.98 0.12
CA ASP A 56 1.91 -14.91 1.23
C ASP A 56 3.24 -15.39 1.84
N ALA A 57 3.15 -16.13 2.93
CA ALA A 57 4.29 -16.71 3.64
C ALA A 57 5.18 -17.64 2.79
N ASP A 58 4.65 -18.19 1.70
CA ASP A 58 5.35 -19.06 0.75
C ASP A 58 6.00 -18.26 -0.41
N GLY A 59 5.85 -16.94 -0.42
CA GLY A 59 6.35 -16.07 -1.48
C GLY A 59 5.54 -16.16 -2.76
N ARG A 60 4.25 -16.47 -2.67
CA ARG A 60 3.32 -16.46 -3.81
C ARG A 60 2.53 -15.15 -3.83
N ASP A 61 2.32 -14.66 -5.04
CA ASP A 61 1.33 -13.62 -5.35
C ASP A 61 -0.07 -14.09 -4.94
N ARG A 62 -0.81 -13.21 -4.24
CA ARG A 62 -2.23 -13.35 -3.91
C ARG A 62 -3.11 -12.26 -4.52
N GLY A 63 -2.56 -11.52 -5.47
CA GLY A 63 -3.19 -10.42 -6.17
C GLY A 63 -2.50 -9.08 -5.94
N VAL A 64 -2.92 -8.12 -6.73
CA VAL A 64 -2.40 -6.75 -6.72
C VAL A 64 -3.52 -5.74 -6.50
N ARG A 65 -3.17 -4.60 -5.91
CA ARG A 65 -4.03 -3.42 -5.86
C ARG A 65 -3.25 -2.19 -6.26
N VAL A 66 -3.93 -1.27 -6.91
CA VAL A 66 -3.36 0.04 -7.27
C VAL A 66 -4.01 1.10 -6.41
N TYR A 67 -3.18 1.95 -5.83
CA TYR A 67 -3.60 3.10 -5.05
C TYR A 67 -3.09 4.37 -5.71
N ARG A 68 -3.90 5.42 -5.75
CA ARG A 68 -3.44 6.73 -6.18
C ARG A 68 -2.38 7.25 -5.21
N ALA A 69 -1.27 7.76 -5.75
CA ALA A 69 -0.28 8.43 -4.96
C ALA A 69 -0.66 9.89 -4.78
N LEU A 70 -0.76 10.31 -3.51
CA LEU A 70 -1.00 11.70 -3.17
C LEU A 70 0.21 12.55 -3.53
N GLN A 71 -0.03 13.66 -4.22
CA GLN A 71 1.04 14.54 -4.66
C GLN A 71 1.36 15.59 -3.59
N ARG A 72 2.59 16.13 -3.62
CA ARG A 72 2.95 17.25 -2.74
C ARG A 72 1.98 18.40 -2.98
N TRP A 73 1.53 19.02 -1.89
CA TRP A 73 0.59 20.15 -1.86
C TRP A 73 -0.86 19.83 -2.22
N GLU A 74 -1.20 18.56 -2.39
CA GLU A 74 -2.60 18.18 -2.55
C GLU A 74 -3.37 18.32 -1.22
N VAL A 75 -4.51 19.00 -1.26
CA VAL A 75 -5.43 19.11 -0.13
C VAL A 75 -6.31 17.88 -0.11
N ILE A 76 -6.11 17.02 0.89
CA ILE A 76 -6.95 15.85 1.08
C ILE A 76 -8.20 16.29 1.83
N ARG A 77 -9.32 16.20 1.14
CA ARG A 77 -10.63 16.44 1.73
C ARG A 77 -11.15 15.11 2.25
N VAL A 78 -11.36 15.00 3.57
CA VAL A 78 -11.95 13.82 4.20
C VAL A 78 -13.22 14.21 4.94
N ASN A 79 -14.28 13.40 4.79
CA ASN A 79 -15.47 13.56 5.61
C ASN A 79 -15.17 13.04 7.04
N PRO A 80 -15.42 13.85 8.10
CA PRO A 80 -15.14 13.44 9.48
C PRO A 80 -15.79 12.12 9.90
N SER A 81 -16.98 11.79 9.37
CA SER A 81 -17.65 10.51 9.63
C SER A 81 -16.89 9.30 9.08
N PHE A 82 -16.07 9.50 8.05
CA PHE A 82 -15.20 8.44 7.54
C PHE A 82 -14.04 8.17 8.50
N LEU A 83 -13.57 9.20 9.20
CA LEU A 83 -12.51 9.09 10.19
C LEU A 83 -13.00 8.49 11.51
N SER A 84 -14.29 8.64 11.86
CA SER A 84 -14.82 8.05 13.09
C SER A 84 -14.71 6.52 13.10
N TYR A 85 -14.93 5.86 11.96
CA TYR A 85 -14.72 4.41 11.84
C TYR A 85 -13.25 3.99 11.93
N MET A 86 -12.33 4.88 11.56
CA MET A 86 -10.89 4.59 11.63
C MET A 86 -10.35 4.63 13.07
N SER A 87 -11.08 5.27 14.00
CA SER A 87 -10.72 5.29 15.43
C SER A 87 -10.80 3.91 16.09
N GLU A 88 -11.56 2.98 15.49
CA GLU A 88 -11.70 1.60 15.97
C GLU A 88 -10.55 0.69 15.47
N ILE A 89 -9.78 1.14 14.47
CA ILE A 89 -8.69 0.36 13.89
C ILE A 89 -7.41 0.65 14.68
N ARG A 90 -7.06 -0.26 15.59
CA ARG A 90 -5.81 -0.21 16.35
C ARG A 90 -4.61 -0.10 15.40
N GLY A 91 -3.86 1.00 15.50
CA GLY A 91 -2.64 1.23 14.71
C GLY A 91 -2.80 2.15 13.50
N PHE A 92 -4.02 2.62 13.20
CA PHE A 92 -4.21 3.66 12.18
C PHE A 92 -3.54 4.97 12.63
N ARG A 93 -2.59 5.46 11.83
CA ARG A 93 -1.93 6.77 12.03
C ARG A 93 -1.97 7.54 10.71
N VAL A 94 -2.52 8.75 10.73
CA VAL A 94 -2.42 9.71 9.62
C VAL A 94 -1.31 10.70 9.95
N SER A 95 -0.23 10.65 9.18
CA SER A 95 0.80 11.68 9.18
C SER A 95 0.89 12.26 7.77
N ALA A 96 0.25 13.40 7.55
CA ALA A 96 0.34 14.13 6.29
C ALA A 96 1.34 15.28 6.46
N GLY A 97 2.27 15.41 5.52
CA GLY A 97 3.01 16.68 5.29
C GLY A 97 2.18 17.69 4.50
N SER A 98 0.94 17.32 4.15
CA SER A 98 -0.07 18.09 3.42
C SER A 98 -1.20 18.53 4.36
N VAL A 99 -1.91 19.60 3.99
CA VAL A 99 -3.06 20.11 4.75
C VAL A 99 -4.25 19.17 4.54
N VAL A 100 -4.76 18.59 5.63
CA VAL A 100 -5.99 17.80 5.63
C VAL A 100 -7.13 18.74 6.01
N GLU A 101 -8.06 18.97 5.09
CA GLU A 101 -9.27 19.76 5.34
C GLU A 101 -10.44 18.82 5.64
N CYS A 102 -10.99 18.93 6.84
CA CYS A 102 -12.25 18.29 7.20
C CYS A 102 -13.40 19.11 6.60
N PHE A 103 -14.24 18.48 5.77
CA PHE A 103 -15.42 19.13 5.19
C PHE A 103 -16.69 18.35 5.59
N GLN A 104 -17.76 19.07 5.93
CA GLN A 104 -19.00 18.47 6.46
C GLN A 104 -19.92 17.92 5.36
N ASP A 105 -19.75 18.34 4.11
CA ASP A 105 -20.63 17.93 3.02
C ASP A 105 -20.22 16.59 2.39
N SER A 106 -21.17 15.90 1.76
CA SER A 106 -20.91 14.66 1.03
C SER A 106 -20.01 14.93 -0.20
N PRO A 107 -18.98 14.11 -0.46
CA PRO A 107 -18.22 14.23 -1.70
C PRO A 107 -19.15 13.97 -2.90
N ARG A 108 -19.16 14.89 -3.87
CA ARG A 108 -19.75 14.65 -5.19
C ARG A 108 -18.81 13.81 -6.05
#